data_AF-A0A354GY75-F1
#
_entry.id   AF-A0A354GY75-F1
#
_cell.length_a   1.000
_cell.length_b   1.000
_cell.length_c   1.000
_cell.angle_alpha   90.00
_cell.angle_beta   90.00
_cell.angle_gamma   90.00
#
_symmetry.space_group_name_H-M   'P 1'
#
loop_
_entity.id
_entity.type
_entity.pdbx_description
1 polymer ?
#
loop_
_entity_poly.entity_id
_entity_poly.type
_entity_poly.pdbx_seq_one_letter_code
_entity_poly.pdbx_strand_id
1 'polypeptide(L)'
;MDCRELRDTRDEERRQGRFPALLLYTDARYFERSDKRFAPGGKADDLAPPSDPQIAAFDYLARNQAQVAHELFTALAREAPGIFSFIVDDLPDEVQRLLSTVEGMMGAVELDGPVLGRQAEDGFVQVGFPFHSDLLDTEHGVGVVMHRDRVVEIGQQDVLL
;
A
#
# COMPACT_ATOMS: atom_id res chain seq x y z
N MET A 1 -4.98 -37.28 11.98
CA MET A 1 -4.26 -36.07 11.52
C MET A 1 -5.32 -35.12 11.01
N ASP A 2 -5.56 -34.03 11.74
CA ASP A 2 -6.58 -33.03 11.42
C ASP A 2 -5.91 -31.96 10.53
N CYS A 3 -6.06 -32.10 9.21
CA CYS A 3 -5.60 -31.10 8.24
C CYS A 3 -6.62 -29.96 8.19
N ARG A 4 -6.63 -29.12 9.22
CA ARG A 4 -7.09 -27.74 9.07
C ARG A 4 -5.93 -26.95 8.49
N GLU A 5 -5.77 -27.04 7.17
CA GLU A 5 -5.13 -25.97 6.42
C GLU A 5 -5.89 -24.69 6.77
N LEU A 6 -5.26 -23.85 7.59
CA LEU A 6 -5.65 -22.45 7.72
C LEU A 6 -5.58 -21.90 6.30
N ARG A 7 -6.74 -21.71 5.66
CA ARG A 7 -6.86 -20.92 4.44
C ARG A 7 -6.07 -19.64 4.69
N ASP A 8 -5.11 -19.36 3.81
CA ASP A 8 -4.36 -18.14 3.87
C ASP A 8 -5.30 -16.98 3.49
N THR A 9 -5.94 -16.37 4.48
CA THR A 9 -6.89 -15.26 4.28
C THR A 9 -6.19 -13.95 3.98
N ARG A 10 -4.84 -13.91 4.01
CA ARG A 10 -4.06 -12.69 3.81
C ARG A 10 -4.29 -12.10 2.42
N ASP A 11 -4.41 -12.93 1.39
CA ASP A 11 -4.68 -12.52 0.01
C ASP A 11 -6.06 -11.85 -0.11
N GLU A 12 -7.07 -12.40 0.59
CA GLU A 12 -8.44 -11.88 0.57
C GLU A 12 -8.56 -10.56 1.35
N GLU A 13 -7.86 -10.44 2.48
CA GLU A 13 -7.77 -9.20 3.25
C GLU A 13 -7.05 -8.10 2.47
N ARG A 14 -5.91 -8.40 1.83
CA ARG A 14 -5.14 -7.43 1.03
C ARG A 14 -5.91 -6.93 -0.18
N ARG A 15 -6.62 -7.82 -0.89
CA ARG A 15 -7.54 -7.43 -1.98
C ARG A 15 -8.69 -6.55 -1.50
N GLN A 16 -9.12 -6.73 -0.26
CA GLN A 16 -10.12 -5.85 0.39
C GLN A 16 -9.53 -4.55 0.93
N GLY A 17 -8.23 -4.28 0.71
CA GLY A 17 -7.53 -3.13 1.27
C GLY A 17 -7.42 -3.18 2.79
N ARG A 18 -7.59 -4.37 3.39
CA ARG A 18 -7.28 -4.61 4.80
C ARG A 18 -5.83 -5.06 4.88
N PHE A 19 -5.03 -4.21 5.48
CA PHE A 19 -3.62 -4.48 5.71
C PHE A 19 -3.34 -4.33 7.20
N PRO A 20 -2.49 -5.17 7.81
CA PRO A 20 -1.90 -4.79 9.08
C PRO A 20 -1.21 -3.44 8.86
N ALA A 21 -1.49 -2.47 9.73
CA ALA A 21 -0.71 -1.23 9.72
C ALA A 21 0.73 -1.61 10.08
N LEU A 22 1.57 -1.72 9.07
CA LEU A 22 2.99 -2.01 9.19
C LEU A 22 3.71 -0.77 8.70
N LEU A 23 4.66 -0.29 9.48
CA LEU A 23 5.52 0.80 9.03
C LEU A 23 6.74 0.15 8.37
N LEU A 24 6.64 -0.04 7.06
CA LEU A 24 7.73 -0.55 6.23
C LEU A 24 8.70 0.61 5.96
N TYR A 25 9.96 0.40 6.36
CA TYR A 25 11.09 1.22 5.96
C TYR A 25 11.54 0.80 4.55
N THR A 26 12.16 1.72 3.82
CA THR A 26 12.68 1.51 2.45
C THR A 26 13.75 0.41 2.34
N ASP A 27 14.21 -0.16 3.45
CA ASP A 27 15.17 -1.26 3.52
C ASP A 27 14.52 -2.60 3.89
N ALA A 28 13.20 -2.72 3.67
CA ALA A 28 12.38 -3.89 3.96
C ALA A 28 12.28 -4.28 5.46
N ARG A 29 12.73 -3.40 6.37
CA ARG A 29 12.43 -3.54 7.80
C ARG A 29 11.01 -3.06 8.07
N TYR A 30 10.27 -3.77 8.92
CA TYR A 30 8.93 -3.38 9.35
C TYR A 30 8.92 -3.02 10.83
N PHE A 31 8.13 -2.02 11.19
CA PHE A 31 7.80 -1.69 12.57
C PHE A 31 6.42 -2.22 12.91
N GLU A 32 6.39 -2.98 14.00
CA GLU A 32 5.18 -3.30 14.74
C GLU A 32 5.20 -2.51 16.06
N ARG A 33 4.04 -2.01 16.50
CA ARG A 33 3.93 -1.24 17.75
C ARG A 33 4.42 -2.01 18.99
N SER A 34 4.47 -3.33 18.93
CA SER A 34 4.99 -4.24 19.96
C SER A 34 6.51 -4.48 19.91
N ASP A 35 7.23 -3.86 18.98
CA ASP A 35 8.64 -4.12 18.76
C ASP A 35 9.53 -3.55 19.87
N LYS A 36 10.17 -4.46 20.61
CA LYS A 36 11.05 -4.14 21.75
C LYS A 36 12.34 -3.42 21.33
N ARG A 37 12.70 -3.40 20.04
CA ARG A 37 13.89 -2.69 19.54
C ARG A 37 13.81 -1.18 19.77
N PHE A 38 12.60 -0.64 19.97
CA PHE A 38 12.36 0.78 20.23
C PHE A 38 11.95 1.07 21.68
N ALA A 39 12.03 0.07 22.58
CA ALA A 39 11.86 0.30 24.01
C ALA A 39 13.09 1.05 24.60
N PRO A 40 12.91 1.85 25.67
CA PRO A 40 14.04 2.51 26.33
C PRO A 40 15.12 1.49 26.72
N GLY A 41 16.31 1.59 26.11
CA GLY A 41 17.44 0.67 26.36
C GLY A 41 17.82 -0.29 25.24
N GLY A 42 17.22 -0.19 24.04
CA GLY A 42 17.69 -0.91 22.84
C GLY A 42 19.09 -0.47 22.39
N LYS A 43 19.93 -1.40 21.91
CA LYS A 43 21.26 -1.07 21.36
C LYS A 43 21.13 -0.40 19.98
N ALA A 44 21.93 0.64 19.78
CA ALA A 44 21.77 1.72 18.80
C ALA A 44 22.40 1.48 17.42
N ASP A 45 22.45 0.24 16.92
CA ASP A 45 23.10 -0.01 15.62
C ASP A 45 22.15 -0.03 14.41
N ASP A 46 20.82 0.15 14.51
CA ASP A 46 19.99 -0.16 13.34
C ASP A 46 18.61 0.51 13.17
N LEU A 47 18.47 1.81 13.44
CA LEU A 47 17.46 2.77 12.91
C LEU A 47 17.12 3.82 13.97
N ALA A 48 17.01 5.08 13.55
CA ALA A 48 16.43 6.10 14.40
C ALA A 48 14.97 5.74 14.74
N PRO A 49 14.49 5.98 15.97
CA PRO A 49 13.09 5.79 16.30
C PRO A 49 12.20 6.66 15.39
N PRO A 50 10.97 6.22 15.07
CA PRO A 50 10.06 7.02 14.25
C PRO A 50 9.76 8.36 14.92
N SER A 51 9.72 9.42 14.12
CA SER A 51 9.36 10.77 14.54
C SER A 51 7.87 10.87 14.90
N ASP A 52 7.49 11.90 15.66
CA ASP A 52 6.08 12.14 16.03
C ASP A 52 5.14 12.20 14.81
N PRO A 53 5.50 12.85 13.67
CA PRO A 53 4.70 12.80 12.45
C PRO A 53 4.52 11.39 11.88
N GLN A 54 5.54 10.53 11.94
CA GLN A 54 5.46 9.14 11.46
C GLN A 54 4.53 8.31 12.35
N ILE A 55 4.60 8.50 13.66
CA ILE A 55 3.67 7.85 14.61
C ILE A 55 2.24 8.33 14.35
N ALA A 56 2.04 9.64 14.14
CA ALA A 56 0.73 10.20 13.85
C ALA A 56 0.15 9.67 12.53
N ALA A 57 0.97 9.58 11.47
CA ALA A 57 0.57 8.99 10.19
C ALA A 57 0.20 7.51 10.34
N PHE A 58 0.99 6.73 11.07
CA PHE A 58 0.70 5.34 11.38
C PHE A 58 -0.64 5.17 12.11
N ASP A 59 -0.84 5.93 13.20
CA ASP A 59 -2.08 5.90 13.97
C ASP A 59 -3.28 6.33 13.14
N TYR A 60 -3.10 7.28 12.21
CA TYR A 60 -4.12 7.70 11.27
C TYR A 60 -4.50 6.54 10.33
N LEU A 61 -3.53 5.91 9.67
CA LEU A 61 -3.78 4.80 8.75
C LEU A 61 -4.49 3.64 9.46
N ALA A 62 -4.04 3.27 10.66
CA ALA A 62 -4.65 2.20 11.44
C ALA A 62 -6.13 2.46 11.79
N ARG A 63 -6.51 3.72 12.04
CA ARG A 63 -7.89 4.10 12.39
C ARG A 63 -8.80 4.31 11.17
N ASN A 64 -8.23 4.57 10.00
CA ASN A 64 -8.97 5.00 8.81
C ASN A 64 -8.82 4.03 7.62
N GLN A 65 -8.42 2.77 7.85
CA GLN A 65 -8.13 1.80 6.79
C GLN A 65 -9.25 1.68 5.74
N ALA A 66 -10.51 1.57 6.18
CA ALA A 66 -11.63 1.42 5.25
C ALA A 66 -11.81 2.64 4.33
N GLN A 67 -11.64 3.85 4.88
CA GLN A 67 -11.71 5.08 4.09
C GLN A 67 -10.52 5.19 3.14
N VAL A 68 -9.30 4.93 3.63
CA VAL A 68 -8.07 4.96 2.81
C VAL A 68 -8.15 3.95 1.67
N ALA A 69 -8.56 2.71 1.95
CA ALA A 69 -8.75 1.68 0.93
C ALA A 69 -9.78 2.10 -0.13
N HIS A 70 -10.93 2.64 0.29
CA HIS A 70 -11.94 3.15 -0.64
C HIS A 70 -11.37 4.22 -1.58
N GLU A 71 -10.65 5.21 -1.03
CA GLU A 71 -10.04 6.28 -1.84
C GLU A 71 -8.96 5.76 -2.78
N LEU A 72 -8.11 4.83 -2.32
CA LEU A 72 -7.08 4.18 -3.15
C LEU A 72 -7.71 3.47 -4.35
N PHE A 73 -8.65 2.55 -4.12
CA PHE A 73 -9.25 1.78 -5.21
C PHE A 73 -10.13 2.63 -6.12
N THR A 74 -10.78 3.68 -5.59
CA THR A 74 -11.53 4.64 -6.41
C THR A 74 -10.61 5.40 -7.36
N ALA A 75 -9.47 5.88 -6.86
CA ALA A 75 -8.49 6.58 -7.69
C ALA A 75 -7.84 5.65 -8.71
N LEU A 76 -7.43 4.45 -8.31
CA LEU A 76 -6.87 3.44 -9.20
C LEU A 76 -7.84 3.08 -10.32
N ALA A 77 -9.10 2.76 -10.02
CA ALA A 77 -10.11 2.43 -11.03
C ALA A 77 -10.32 3.58 -12.04
N ARG A 78 -10.19 4.83 -11.60
CA ARG A 78 -10.35 6.01 -12.45
C ARG A 78 -9.13 6.30 -13.33
N GLU A 79 -7.93 6.13 -12.80
CA GLU A 79 -6.70 6.70 -13.38
C GLU A 79 -5.74 5.65 -13.91
N ALA A 80 -5.61 4.51 -13.24
CA ALA A 80 -4.67 3.47 -13.62
C ALA A 80 -4.88 2.97 -15.07
N PRO A 81 -6.11 2.73 -15.57
CA PRO A 81 -6.30 2.33 -16.96
C PRO A 81 -5.69 3.29 -17.99
N GLY A 82 -5.70 4.60 -17.72
CA GLY A 82 -5.10 5.61 -18.60
C GLY A 82 -3.58 5.72 -18.44
N ILE A 83 -3.06 5.54 -17.22
CA ILE A 83 -1.62 5.56 -16.94
C ILE A 83 -0.93 4.34 -17.54
N PHE A 84 -1.58 3.17 -17.45
CA PHE A 84 -1.10 1.89 -17.95
C PHE A 84 -1.74 1.50 -19.30
N SER A 85 -2.13 2.48 -20.12
CA SER A 85 -2.85 2.21 -21.37
C SER A 85 -2.05 1.30 -22.32
N PHE A 86 -0.73 1.38 -22.28
CA PHE A 86 0.18 0.52 -23.06
C PHE A 86 0.06 -0.98 -22.76
N ILE A 87 -0.53 -1.35 -21.62
CA ILE A 87 -0.90 -2.73 -21.29
C ILE A 87 -2.41 -2.92 -21.44
N VAL A 88 -3.20 -1.97 -20.94
CA VAL A 88 -4.66 -2.09 -20.86
C VAL A 88 -5.33 -2.11 -22.24
N ASP A 89 -4.78 -1.39 -23.23
CA ASP A 89 -5.34 -1.33 -24.58
C ASP A 89 -5.28 -2.69 -25.30
N ASP A 90 -4.38 -3.60 -24.88
CA ASP A 90 -4.25 -4.96 -25.41
C ASP A 90 -5.17 -5.98 -24.71
N LEU A 91 -5.86 -5.58 -23.64
CA LEU A 91 -6.79 -6.45 -22.91
C LEU A 91 -8.16 -6.51 -23.59
N PRO A 92 -8.95 -7.59 -23.39
CA PRO A 92 -10.32 -7.64 -23.88
C PRO A 92 -11.20 -6.51 -23.31
N ASP A 93 -12.10 -5.94 -24.12
CA ASP A 93 -13.00 -4.82 -23.72
C ASP A 93 -13.73 -5.07 -22.39
N GLU A 94 -14.11 -6.32 -22.11
CA GLU A 94 -14.78 -6.68 -20.85
C GLU A 94 -13.86 -6.48 -19.64
N VAL A 95 -12.58 -6.83 -19.78
CA VAL A 95 -11.56 -6.62 -18.73
C VAL A 95 -11.30 -5.13 -18.57
N GLN A 96 -11.18 -4.37 -19.65
CA GLN A 96 -11.01 -2.92 -19.59
C GLN A 96 -12.17 -2.23 -18.84
N ARG A 97 -13.42 -2.67 -19.10
CA ARG A 97 -14.60 -2.18 -18.38
C ARG A 97 -14.57 -2.53 -16.89
N LEU A 98 -14.13 -3.75 -16.55
CA LEU A 98 -13.97 -4.16 -15.15
C LEU A 98 -12.91 -3.32 -14.43
N LEU A 99 -11.78 -3.04 -15.06
CA LEU A 99 -10.72 -2.20 -14.47
C LEU A 99 -11.15 -0.76 -14.20
N SER A 100 -12.22 -0.31 -14.86
CA SER A 100 -12.82 1.01 -14.61
C SER A 100 -13.78 1.02 -13.40
N THR A 101 -13.97 -0.11 -12.72
CA THR A 101 -14.76 -0.19 -11.48
C THR A 101 -13.88 -0.49 -10.27
N VAL A 102 -14.34 -0.07 -9.09
CA VAL A 102 -13.64 -0.32 -7.82
C VAL A 102 -13.48 -1.83 -7.60
N GLU A 103 -14.54 -2.61 -7.83
CA GLU A 103 -14.54 -4.06 -7.63
C GLU A 103 -13.59 -4.78 -8.58
N GLY A 104 -13.53 -4.36 -9.85
CA GLY A 104 -12.61 -4.97 -10.81
C GLY A 104 -11.15 -4.60 -10.50
N MET A 105 -10.89 -3.36 -10.07
CA MET A 105 -9.57 -2.93 -9.64
C MET A 105 -9.09 -3.69 -8.39
N MET A 106 -9.96 -3.90 -7.40
CA MET A 106 -9.66 -4.74 -6.22
C MET A 106 -9.32 -6.20 -6.58
N GLY A 107 -9.78 -6.69 -7.74
CA GLY A 107 -9.42 -7.99 -8.28
C GLY A 107 -8.12 -7.99 -9.10
N ALA A 108 -7.64 -6.82 -9.53
CA ALA A 108 -6.50 -6.66 -10.42
C ALA A 108 -5.19 -6.30 -9.71
N VAL A 109 -5.27 -5.79 -8.48
CA VAL A 109 -4.10 -5.39 -7.70
C VAL A 109 -4.16 -5.95 -6.28
N GLU A 110 -3.00 -6.24 -5.71
CA GLU A 110 -2.84 -6.65 -4.31
C GLU A 110 -1.95 -5.66 -3.58
N LEU A 111 -2.44 -5.07 -2.49
CA LEU A 111 -1.65 -4.13 -1.69
C LEU A 111 -0.61 -4.89 -0.84
N ASP A 112 0.66 -4.51 -0.97
CA ASP A 112 1.74 -5.09 -0.16
C ASP A 112 1.76 -4.53 1.27
N GLY A 113 1.42 -3.24 1.41
CA GLY A 113 1.28 -2.52 2.68
C GLY A 113 1.78 -1.07 2.57
N PRO A 114 1.35 -0.15 3.45
CA PRO A 114 1.79 1.23 3.40
C PRO A 114 3.29 1.37 3.75
N VAL A 115 3.98 2.19 2.99
CA VAL A 115 5.39 2.56 3.19
C VAL A 115 5.43 4.02 3.62
N LEU A 116 6.08 4.31 4.75
CA LEU A 116 6.22 5.68 5.24
C LEU A 116 7.61 6.21 4.88
N GLY A 117 7.65 7.44 4.36
CA GLY A 117 8.90 8.13 4.06
C GLY A 117 9.84 8.20 5.28
N ARG A 118 11.14 8.06 5.04
CA ARG A 118 12.17 8.04 6.10
C ARG A 118 12.24 9.36 6.87
N GLN A 119 11.94 10.47 6.21
CA GLN A 119 11.98 11.81 6.80
C GLN A 119 10.60 12.43 6.71
N ALA A 120 10.22 13.11 7.79
CA ALA A 120 9.11 14.03 7.74
C ALA A 120 9.61 15.36 7.18
N GLU A 121 8.94 15.88 6.16
CA GLU A 121 9.22 17.21 5.60
C GLU A 121 8.12 18.16 6.05
N ASP A 122 8.50 19.28 6.66
CA ASP A 122 7.58 20.30 7.18
C ASP A 122 6.46 19.78 8.10
N GLY A 123 6.73 18.68 8.83
CA GLY A 123 5.77 18.05 9.73
C GLY A 123 4.81 17.07 9.05
N PHE A 124 5.04 16.76 7.77
CA PHE A 124 4.26 15.80 6.99
C PHE A 124 5.10 14.56 6.66
N VAL A 125 4.42 13.42 6.55
CA VAL A 125 5.04 12.16 6.14
C VAL A 125 4.38 11.72 4.86
N GLN A 126 5.19 11.51 3.81
CA GLN A 126 4.73 10.90 2.58
C GLN A 126 4.43 9.42 2.84
N VAL A 127 3.28 8.95 2.37
CA VAL A 127 2.89 7.55 2.46
C VAL A 127 2.71 7.00 1.05
N GLY A 128 3.50 5.99 0.73
CA GLY A 128 3.38 5.20 -0.48
C GLY A 128 2.57 3.93 -0.24
N PHE A 129 1.84 3.50 -1.26
CA PHE A 129 1.06 2.27 -1.28
C PHE A 129 1.49 1.45 -2.50
N PRO A 130 2.48 0.56 -2.33
CA PRO A 130 2.86 -0.40 -3.36
C PRO A 130 1.81 -1.50 -3.52
N PHE A 131 1.53 -1.81 -4.77
CA PHE A 131 0.65 -2.89 -5.18
C PHE A 131 1.34 -3.80 -6.18
N HIS A 132 1.21 -5.10 -5.95
CA HIS A 132 1.48 -6.09 -6.98
C HIS A 132 0.32 -6.16 -7.98
N SER A 133 0.61 -6.36 -9.27
CA SER A 133 -0.43 -6.57 -10.27
C SER A 133 0.06 -7.44 -11.41
N ASP A 134 -0.55 -8.60 -11.59
CA ASP A 134 -0.31 -9.45 -12.77
C ASP A 134 -0.92 -8.88 -14.07
N LEU A 135 -1.72 -7.81 -13.96
CA LEU A 135 -2.53 -7.29 -15.05
C LEU A 135 -2.14 -5.90 -15.49
N LEU A 136 -1.74 -5.02 -14.56
CA LEU A 136 -1.38 -3.63 -14.86
C LEU A 136 0.13 -3.42 -15.00
N ASP A 137 0.94 -4.15 -14.23
CA ASP A 137 2.40 -4.12 -14.33
C ASP A 137 3.01 -5.31 -13.57
N THR A 138 3.34 -6.37 -14.30
CA THR A 138 3.89 -7.62 -13.75
C THR A 138 5.33 -7.50 -13.27
N GLU A 139 6.07 -6.47 -13.72
CA GLU A 139 7.50 -6.35 -13.47
C GLU A 139 7.79 -5.37 -12.33
N HIS A 140 7.08 -4.24 -12.32
CA HIS A 140 7.35 -3.15 -11.40
C HIS A 140 6.23 -2.91 -10.40
N GLY A 141 5.00 -3.39 -10.66
CA GLY A 141 3.86 -3.09 -9.81
C GLY A 141 3.38 -1.64 -9.88
N VAL A 142 2.36 -1.31 -9.09
CA VAL A 142 1.68 -0.01 -9.07
C VAL A 142 1.97 0.70 -7.75
N GLY A 143 2.39 1.96 -7.81
CA GLY A 143 2.57 2.82 -6.64
C GLY A 143 1.48 3.88 -6.55
N VAL A 144 1.03 4.17 -5.32
CA VAL A 144 0.15 5.32 -5.05
C VAL A 144 0.75 6.15 -3.91
N VAL A 145 0.85 7.47 -4.10
CA VAL A 145 1.25 8.42 -3.06
C VAL A 145 0.03 9.13 -2.50
N MET A 146 -0.12 9.17 -1.19
CA MET A 146 -1.22 9.89 -0.53
C MET A 146 -0.73 10.97 0.44
N HIS A 147 -1.56 12.01 0.56
CA HIS A 147 -1.54 12.94 1.68
C HIS A 147 -2.85 12.80 2.46
N ARG A 148 -2.77 12.18 3.64
CA ARG A 148 -3.90 11.85 4.50
C ARG A 148 -4.93 10.92 3.83
N ASP A 149 -6.04 11.47 3.33
CA ASP A 149 -7.14 10.77 2.66
C ASP A 149 -7.23 11.13 1.17
N ARG A 150 -6.23 11.85 0.65
CA ARG A 150 -6.19 12.28 -0.75
C ARG A 150 -5.05 11.59 -1.49
N VAL A 151 -5.38 10.98 -2.62
CA VAL A 151 -4.39 10.51 -3.61
C VAL A 151 -3.75 11.70 -4.30
N VAL A 152 -2.42 11.72 -4.30
CA VAL A 152 -1.58 12.77 -4.90
C VAL A 152 -1.05 12.32 -6.26
N GLU A 153 -0.61 11.06 -6.37
CA GLU A 153 0.03 10.53 -7.57
C GLU A 153 -0.15 9.01 -7.68
N ILE A 154 -0.25 8.51 -8.91
CA ILE A 154 -0.32 7.08 -9.28
C ILE A 154 0.68 6.83 -10.40
N GLY A 155 1.38 5.70 -10.38
CA GLY A 155 2.40 5.36 -11.36
C GLY A 155 3.01 3.99 -11.10
N GLN A 156 4.15 3.71 -11.74
CA GLN A 156 4.93 2.49 -11.46
C GLN A 156 5.59 2.60 -10.08
N GLN A 157 5.64 1.49 -9.33
CA GLN A 157 6.17 1.49 -7.96
C GLN A 157 7.63 1.98 -7.90
N ASP A 158 8.47 1.52 -8.83
CA ASP A 158 9.91 1.84 -8.88
C ASP A 158 10.22 3.33 -9.13
N VAL A 159 9.23 4.09 -9.60
CA VAL A 159 9.36 5.53 -9.87
C VAL A 159 8.88 6.37 -8.67
N LEU A 160 7.99 5.82 -7.85
CA LEU A 160 7.28 6.55 -6.79
C LEU A 160 7.85 6.34 -5.37
N LEU A 161 8.69 5.32 -5.16
CA LEU A 161 9.25 4.96 -3.85
C LEU A 161 10.76 5.22 -3.73
#